data_AF-E1VIX9-F1
#
_entry.id   AF-E1VIX9-F1
#
_cell.length_a   1.000
_cell.length_b   1.000
_cell.length_c   1.000
_cell.angle_alpha   90.00
_cell.angle_beta   90.00
_cell.angle_gamma   90.00
#
_symmetry.space_group_name_H-M   'P 1'
#
loop_
_entity.id
_entity.type
_entity.pdbx_description
1 polymer ?
#
loop_
_entity_poly.entity_id
_entity_poly.type
_entity_poly.pdbx_seq_one_letter_code
_entity_poly.pdbx_strand_id
1 'polypeptide(L)'
;MGIPRLVLSRFVIHFAVNGGSMKSFSSVQGSSFVAGLLSIFSLVFVLFSGSVHAAALVVSSTPSDAQFSVGESASFKIVATSSNKIYYNWYKNGKRIWTAAGSTLSLGKMTTGKAGTYHAKVYDRNSYVITEPFVVSIATQNSLAITKQPSASVVNEGSALNVSVTATGSGTLAYQWYFNGAAIPGATGSSISTNSAKLSDAGQYKVVVSNGSSSVTSNTVTLSVMAVAKSYAANLAWTAPTSRDDGSALAKEDIASYNIYFGTSATGSLSKIASLSAADLSYTVSNLSAGTYYFAATAVDRNGLESKLSERISASY
;
A
#
# COMPACT_ATOMS: atom_id res chain seq x y z
N MET A 1 -18.71 1.77 -43.03
CA MET A 1 -18.57 0.85 -41.88
C MET A 1 -17.99 1.65 -40.72
N GLY A 2 -18.63 1.64 -39.53
CA GLY A 2 -18.09 2.24 -38.30
C GLY A 2 -18.30 3.75 -38.10
N ILE A 3 -19.12 4.11 -37.09
CA ILE A 3 -19.10 5.40 -36.38
C ILE A 3 -18.38 5.17 -35.05
N PRO A 4 -17.30 5.90 -34.72
CA PRO A 4 -17.30 6.80 -33.54
C PRO A 4 -16.38 8.04 -33.73
N ARG A 5 -16.33 9.09 -32.88
CA ARG A 5 -17.09 9.57 -31.71
C ARG A 5 -16.80 11.08 -31.56
N LEU A 6 -17.67 11.86 -30.92
CA LEU A 6 -17.33 13.22 -30.49
C LEU A 6 -16.25 13.21 -29.39
N VAL A 7 -15.37 14.21 -29.40
CA VAL A 7 -14.46 14.55 -28.29
C VAL A 7 -14.71 16.01 -27.88
N LEU A 8 -14.76 16.27 -26.58
CA LEU A 8 -15.02 17.60 -26.01
C LEU A 8 -13.93 18.61 -26.41
N SER A 9 -14.34 19.75 -26.97
CA SER A 9 -13.54 20.97 -26.92
C SER A 9 -13.79 21.69 -25.59
N ARG A 10 -12.71 22.24 -24.99
CA ARG A 10 -12.74 22.86 -23.67
C ARG A 10 -13.32 24.28 -23.73
N PHE A 11 -14.22 24.60 -22.81
CA PHE A 11 -14.52 25.99 -22.48
C PHE A 11 -13.29 26.64 -21.83
N VAL A 12 -12.85 27.78 -22.37
CA VAL A 12 -11.94 28.71 -21.69
C VAL A 12 -12.63 30.06 -21.63
N ILE A 13 -12.83 30.57 -20.42
CA ILE A 13 -13.43 31.89 -20.20
C ILE A 13 -12.30 32.91 -20.14
N HIS A 14 -12.34 33.93 -21.01
CA HIS A 14 -11.60 35.17 -20.83
C HIS A 14 -12.59 36.31 -20.64
N PHE A 15 -12.42 37.05 -19.55
CA PHE A 15 -13.09 38.34 -19.36
C PHE A 15 -12.30 39.41 -20.11
N ALA A 16 -12.98 40.22 -20.90
CA ALA A 16 -12.44 41.48 -21.44
C ALA A 16 -13.47 42.59 -21.23
N VAL A 17 -13.08 43.61 -20.47
CA VAL A 17 -13.86 44.82 -20.25
C VAL A 17 -13.54 45.81 -21.36
N ASN A 18 -14.55 46.35 -22.05
CA ASN A 18 -14.60 47.78 -22.39
C ASN A 18 -15.97 48.20 -22.93
N GLY A 19 -16.35 49.45 -22.66
CA GLY A 19 -17.55 50.08 -23.20
C GLY A 19 -17.35 50.62 -24.62
N GLY A 20 -18.46 50.91 -25.32
CA GLY A 20 -18.40 51.51 -26.65
C GLY A 20 -19.77 51.59 -27.35
N SER A 21 -20.37 52.78 -27.28
CA SER A 21 -21.41 53.36 -28.15
C SER A 21 -21.95 52.57 -29.36
N MET A 22 -23.28 52.55 -29.50
CA MET A 22 -23.99 52.19 -30.75
C MET A 22 -23.57 53.05 -31.97
N LYS A 23 -23.58 52.44 -33.16
CA LYS A 23 -23.70 53.11 -34.47
C LYS A 23 -24.71 52.34 -35.35
N SER A 24 -25.18 52.98 -36.42
CA SER A 24 -26.56 52.85 -36.92
C SER A 24 -26.70 52.68 -38.45
N PHE A 25 -27.82 52.09 -38.89
CA PHE A 25 -28.38 52.13 -40.27
C PHE A 25 -27.53 51.46 -41.40
N SER A 26 -28.04 51.05 -42.57
CA SER A 26 -29.36 51.16 -43.25
C SER A 26 -29.64 49.96 -44.20
N SER A 27 -30.85 49.92 -44.75
CA SER A 27 -31.47 48.94 -45.67
C SER A 27 -30.89 48.81 -47.09
N VAL A 28 -31.17 47.67 -47.75
CA VAL A 28 -31.45 47.57 -49.21
C VAL A 28 -32.62 46.58 -49.45
N GLN A 29 -33.51 46.88 -50.40
CA GLN A 29 -34.61 46.01 -50.83
C GLN A 29 -34.50 45.77 -52.35
N GLY A 30 -34.85 44.56 -52.83
CA GLY A 30 -34.90 44.22 -54.25
C GLY A 30 -35.83 43.04 -54.51
N SER A 31 -36.93 43.30 -55.22
CA SER A 31 -37.99 42.37 -55.62
C SER A 31 -37.74 41.86 -57.07
N SER A 32 -38.40 40.84 -57.65
CA SER A 32 -39.60 40.06 -57.30
C SER A 32 -39.74 38.85 -58.23
N PHE A 33 -40.36 37.75 -57.78
CA PHE A 33 -41.36 36.99 -58.57
C PHE A 33 -42.32 36.24 -57.62
N VAL A 34 -43.51 35.89 -58.10
CA VAL A 34 -44.75 35.60 -57.34
C VAL A 34 -45.17 34.12 -57.48
N ALA A 35 -46.01 33.48 -56.65
CA ALA A 35 -46.90 33.93 -55.56
C ALA A 35 -47.19 32.79 -54.54
N GLY A 36 -48.02 33.04 -53.51
CA GLY A 36 -48.79 31.95 -52.86
C GLY A 36 -49.05 31.94 -51.34
N LEU A 37 -49.50 33.03 -50.70
CA LEU A 37 -50.68 33.07 -49.79
C LEU A 37 -50.86 34.44 -49.08
N LEU A 38 -52.10 34.73 -48.68
CA LEU A 38 -52.56 35.83 -47.80
C LEU A 38 -51.91 35.78 -46.39
N SER A 39 -51.81 36.86 -45.58
CA SER A 39 -52.06 38.31 -45.75
C SER A 39 -51.48 39.08 -44.54
N ILE A 40 -51.37 40.41 -44.65
CA ILE A 40 -51.14 41.43 -43.59
C ILE A 40 -49.99 41.25 -42.57
N PHE A 41 -48.89 41.97 -42.83
CA PHE A 41 -48.14 42.63 -41.76
C PHE A 41 -48.98 43.82 -41.25
N SER A 42 -49.74 43.63 -40.17
CA SER A 42 -50.27 44.75 -39.40
C SER A 42 -49.17 45.26 -38.47
N LEU A 43 -48.58 46.40 -38.82
CA LEU A 43 -47.74 47.19 -37.92
C LEU A 43 -48.63 47.74 -36.79
N VAL A 44 -48.92 46.92 -35.79
CA VAL A 44 -49.54 47.41 -34.56
C VAL A 44 -48.46 48.17 -33.81
N PHE A 45 -48.58 49.50 -33.80
CA PHE A 45 -48.06 50.31 -32.71
C PHE A 45 -48.79 49.87 -31.43
N VAL A 46 -48.34 48.76 -30.84
CA VAL A 46 -48.63 48.47 -29.45
C VAL A 46 -47.89 49.54 -28.69
N LEU A 47 -48.63 50.58 -28.30
CA LEU A 47 -48.27 51.37 -27.14
C LEU A 47 -47.93 50.36 -26.05
N PHE A 48 -46.64 50.25 -25.71
CA PHE A 48 -46.24 49.61 -24.47
C PHE A 48 -46.73 50.52 -23.35
N SER A 49 -48.03 50.43 -23.08
CA SER A 49 -48.62 50.68 -21.78
C SER A 49 -47.85 49.79 -20.83
N GLY A 50 -46.81 50.37 -20.22
CA GLY A 50 -45.85 49.68 -19.37
C GLY A 50 -46.52 49.25 -18.08
N SER A 51 -47.41 48.27 -18.17
CA SER A 51 -47.75 47.39 -17.06
C SER A 51 -46.49 46.59 -16.77
N VAL A 52 -45.59 47.21 -16.01
CA VAL A 52 -44.46 46.55 -15.35
C VAL A 52 -45.08 45.57 -14.36
N HIS A 53 -45.50 44.41 -14.86
CA HIS A 53 -45.98 43.32 -14.03
C HIS A 53 -44.80 42.92 -13.16
N ALA A 54 -44.87 43.35 -11.91
CA ALA A 54 -43.84 43.16 -10.91
C ALA A 54 -43.53 41.65 -10.86
N ALA A 55 -42.32 41.27 -11.27
CA ALA A 55 -41.92 39.88 -11.33
C ALA A 55 -42.18 39.22 -9.97
N ALA A 56 -43.07 38.22 -9.96
CA ALA A 56 -43.43 37.50 -8.76
C ALA A 56 -42.23 36.70 -8.22
N LEU A 57 -42.28 36.33 -6.94
CA LEU A 57 -41.29 35.45 -6.35
C LEU A 57 -41.33 34.07 -7.01
N VAL A 58 -40.26 33.71 -7.72
CA VAL A 58 -40.06 32.39 -8.33
C VAL A 58 -38.76 31.80 -7.80
N VAL A 59 -38.82 30.56 -7.29
CA VAL A 59 -37.63 29.75 -6.97
C VAL A 59 -37.34 28.87 -8.18
N SER A 60 -36.17 29.04 -8.80
CA SER A 60 -35.79 28.38 -10.06
C SER A 60 -34.72 27.31 -9.91
N SER A 61 -34.06 27.22 -8.75
CA SER A 61 -33.15 26.12 -8.42
C SER A 61 -33.05 25.94 -6.91
N THR A 62 -33.15 24.69 -6.46
CA THR A 62 -32.99 24.28 -5.06
C THR A 62 -31.90 23.22 -4.94
N PRO A 63 -31.29 23.05 -3.74
CA PRO A 63 -30.41 21.93 -3.46
C PRO A 63 -31.14 20.57 -3.55
N SER A 64 -30.38 19.52 -3.80
CA SER A 64 -30.80 18.12 -3.73
C SER A 64 -30.07 17.38 -2.62
N ASP A 65 -30.46 16.14 -2.37
CA ASP A 65 -29.78 15.22 -1.46
C ASP A 65 -28.29 15.11 -1.79
N ALA A 66 -27.46 15.03 -0.74
CA ALA A 66 -26.02 14.95 -0.86
C ALA A 66 -25.38 14.18 0.29
N GLN A 67 -24.31 13.45 0.00
CA GLN A 67 -23.49 12.72 0.96
C GLN A 67 -22.08 13.32 0.99
N PHE A 68 -21.53 13.48 2.20
CA PHE A 68 -20.18 14.03 2.42
C PHE A 68 -19.36 13.15 3.35
N SER A 69 -18.04 13.16 3.20
CA SER A 69 -17.11 12.66 4.20
C SER A 69 -16.90 13.68 5.33
N VAL A 70 -16.52 13.21 6.52
CA VAL A 70 -16.14 14.11 7.63
C VAL A 70 -14.95 14.97 7.21
N GLY A 71 -15.03 16.28 7.46
CA GLY A 71 -13.95 17.23 7.11
C GLY A 71 -14.00 17.78 5.68
N GLU A 72 -14.92 17.35 4.83
CA GLU A 72 -15.23 18.05 3.57
C GLU A 72 -15.90 19.40 3.83
N SER A 73 -15.95 20.29 2.84
CA SER A 73 -16.63 21.59 2.94
C SER A 73 -17.88 21.59 2.08
N ALA A 74 -19.06 21.87 2.67
CA ALA A 74 -20.33 21.91 1.95
C ALA A 74 -20.98 23.30 1.92
N SER A 75 -21.60 23.64 0.79
CA SER A 75 -22.49 24.79 0.64
C SER A 75 -23.65 24.47 -0.29
N PHE A 76 -24.82 25.03 0.00
CA PHE A 76 -26.06 24.79 -0.73
C PHE A 76 -26.66 26.11 -1.17
N LYS A 77 -26.93 26.27 -2.47
CA LYS A 77 -27.41 27.53 -3.05
C LYS A 77 -28.85 27.38 -3.55
N ILE A 78 -29.66 28.41 -3.32
CA ILE A 78 -30.97 28.60 -3.94
C ILE A 78 -30.85 29.73 -4.96
N VAL A 79 -31.48 29.56 -6.11
CA VAL A 79 -31.69 30.64 -7.09
C VAL A 79 -33.17 31.01 -7.06
N ALA A 80 -33.45 32.29 -6.83
CA ALA A 80 -34.79 32.84 -6.85
C ALA A 80 -34.77 34.25 -7.45
N THR A 81 -35.87 34.64 -8.09
CA THR A 81 -36.10 35.95 -8.70
C THR A 81 -37.37 36.58 -8.13
N SER A 82 -37.35 37.89 -7.93
CA SER A 82 -38.51 38.73 -7.61
C SER A 82 -38.18 40.17 -8.00
N SER A 83 -39.21 40.96 -8.24
CA SER A 83 -39.15 42.42 -8.30
C SER A 83 -38.89 43.08 -6.94
N ASN A 84 -39.15 42.36 -5.84
CA ASN A 84 -38.85 42.77 -4.47
C ASN A 84 -37.51 42.20 -3.99
N LYS A 85 -36.99 42.77 -2.89
CA LYS A 85 -35.87 42.17 -2.14
C LYS A 85 -36.29 40.81 -1.56
N ILE A 86 -35.51 39.77 -1.88
CA ILE A 86 -35.72 38.39 -1.42
C ILE A 86 -34.99 38.16 -0.09
N TYR A 87 -35.62 37.40 0.79
CA TYR A 87 -35.10 36.96 2.08
C TYR A 87 -35.14 35.43 2.17
N TYR A 88 -34.22 34.85 2.96
CA TYR A 88 -34.05 33.41 3.10
C TYR A 88 -34.02 33.04 4.58
N ASN A 89 -34.78 32.03 4.97
CA ASN A 89 -34.66 31.37 6.28
C ASN A 89 -34.37 29.90 6.05
N TRP A 90 -33.19 29.44 6.46
CA TRP A 90 -32.82 28.03 6.40
C TRP A 90 -33.22 27.28 7.66
N TYR A 91 -33.57 26.01 7.51
CA TYR A 91 -34.00 25.13 8.58
C TYR A 91 -33.23 23.81 8.51
N LYS A 92 -32.94 23.23 9.68
CA LYS A 92 -32.43 21.86 9.84
C LYS A 92 -33.37 21.11 10.78
N ASN A 93 -33.90 19.97 10.35
CA ASN A 93 -34.84 19.14 11.12
C ASN A 93 -36.00 19.98 11.71
N GLY A 94 -36.56 20.88 10.90
CA GLY A 94 -37.62 21.83 11.30
C GLY A 94 -37.18 23.05 12.13
N LYS A 95 -35.94 23.10 12.63
CA LYS A 95 -35.44 24.19 13.48
C LYS A 95 -34.66 25.23 12.66
N ARG A 96 -34.98 26.52 12.83
CA ARG A 96 -34.37 27.62 12.08
C ARG A 96 -32.87 27.77 12.39
N ILE A 97 -32.07 27.94 11.35
CA ILE A 97 -30.64 28.26 11.41
C ILE A 97 -30.49 29.78 11.36
N TRP A 98 -30.50 30.44 12.51
CA TRP A 98 -30.51 31.91 12.62
C TRP A 98 -29.30 32.61 11.97
N THR A 99 -28.17 31.92 11.86
CA THR A 99 -26.95 32.43 11.22
C THR A 99 -26.94 32.33 9.69
N ALA A 100 -27.95 31.69 9.08
CA ALA A 100 -28.06 31.52 7.63
C ALA A 100 -29.27 32.28 7.07
N ALA A 101 -29.01 33.50 6.57
CA ALA A 101 -30.02 34.43 6.04
C ALA A 101 -29.87 34.78 4.55
N GLY A 102 -28.88 34.21 3.87
CA GLY A 102 -28.58 34.45 2.45
C GLY A 102 -29.07 33.32 1.53
N SER A 103 -28.93 33.53 0.22
CA SER A 103 -29.25 32.54 -0.82
C SER A 103 -28.34 31.30 -0.81
N THR A 104 -27.23 31.33 -0.08
CA THR A 104 -26.33 30.18 0.13
C THR A 104 -26.24 29.82 1.61
N LEU A 105 -26.54 28.58 1.95
CA LEU A 105 -26.23 27.96 3.24
C LEU A 105 -24.83 27.36 3.18
N SER A 106 -23.86 28.00 3.81
CA SER A 106 -22.51 27.46 3.98
C SER A 106 -22.42 26.65 5.28
N LEU A 107 -22.32 25.32 5.20
CA LEU A 107 -22.12 24.47 6.38
C LEU A 107 -20.66 24.40 6.81
N GLY A 108 -19.71 24.75 5.94
CA GLY A 108 -18.27 24.66 6.23
C GLY A 108 -17.84 23.20 6.43
N LYS A 109 -16.89 22.96 7.34
CA LYS A 109 -16.33 21.63 7.60
C LYS A 109 -17.39 20.65 8.15
N MET A 110 -17.61 19.55 7.44
CA MET A 110 -18.69 18.59 7.71
C MET A 110 -18.38 17.70 8.91
N THR A 111 -19.40 17.48 9.76
CA THR A 111 -19.36 16.64 10.96
C THR A 111 -20.66 15.86 11.08
N THR A 112 -20.69 14.78 11.84
CA THR A 112 -21.91 13.97 12.10
C THR A 112 -23.08 14.83 12.60
N GLY A 113 -22.81 15.81 13.46
CA GLY A 113 -23.81 16.79 13.94
C GLY A 113 -24.42 17.69 12.85
N LYS A 114 -23.90 17.67 11.61
CA LYS A 114 -24.47 18.37 10.45
C LYS A 114 -25.34 17.47 9.57
N ALA A 115 -25.38 16.16 9.80
CA ALA A 115 -26.34 15.28 9.13
C ALA A 115 -27.79 15.65 9.49
N GLY A 116 -28.71 15.58 8.54
CA GLY A 116 -30.14 15.83 8.74
C GLY A 116 -30.86 16.33 7.49
N THR A 117 -32.15 16.65 7.65
CA THR A 117 -33.01 17.16 6.59
C THR A 117 -33.04 18.68 6.63
N TYR A 118 -32.82 19.31 5.48
CA TYR A 118 -32.74 20.76 5.33
C TYR A 118 -33.82 21.25 4.36
N HIS A 119 -34.34 22.45 4.61
CA HIS A 119 -35.18 23.18 3.66
C HIS A 119 -35.01 24.69 3.89
N ALA A 120 -35.51 25.51 2.97
CA ALA A 120 -35.57 26.95 3.15
C ALA A 120 -36.98 27.49 2.96
N LYS A 121 -37.32 28.53 3.72
CA LYS A 121 -38.41 29.46 3.38
C LYS A 121 -37.80 30.65 2.66
N VAL A 122 -38.07 30.76 1.37
CA VAL A 122 -37.73 31.91 0.52
C VAL A 122 -38.94 32.84 0.49
N TYR A 123 -38.76 34.13 0.71
CA TYR A 123 -39.89 35.06 0.75
C TYR A 123 -39.50 36.46 0.34
N ASP A 124 -40.49 37.24 -0.10
CA ASP A 124 -40.36 38.67 -0.34
C ASP A 124 -41.41 39.44 0.50
N ARG A 125 -41.81 40.64 0.07
CA ARG A 125 -42.82 41.44 0.76
C ARG A 125 -44.24 40.85 0.65
N ASN A 126 -44.53 40.12 -0.43
CA ASN A 126 -45.88 39.79 -0.87
C ASN A 126 -46.18 38.29 -0.79
N SER A 127 -45.17 37.42 -0.95
CA SER A 127 -45.36 35.96 -0.92
C SER A 127 -44.16 35.20 -0.33
N TYR A 128 -44.36 33.89 -0.14
CA TYR A 128 -43.29 32.97 0.25
C TYR A 128 -43.42 31.62 -0.46
N VAL A 129 -42.29 30.95 -0.62
CA VAL A 129 -42.16 29.58 -1.10
C VAL A 129 -41.36 28.80 -0.05
N ILE A 130 -41.83 27.61 0.32
CA ILE A 130 -41.01 26.64 1.07
C ILE A 130 -40.42 25.70 0.03
N THR A 131 -39.11 25.48 0.06
CA THR A 131 -38.46 24.50 -0.83
C THR A 131 -38.83 23.08 -0.42
N GLU A 132 -38.81 22.16 -1.37
CA GLU A 132 -38.73 20.74 -1.03
C GLU A 132 -37.54 20.48 -0.09
N PRO A 133 -37.68 19.52 0.84
CA PRO A 133 -36.61 19.15 1.74
C PRO A 133 -35.55 18.34 1.01
N PHE A 134 -34.28 18.51 1.41
CA PHE A 134 -33.16 17.68 0.95
C PHE A 134 -32.39 17.10 2.15
N VAL A 135 -31.83 15.91 1.97
CA VAL A 135 -31.08 15.19 2.99
C VAL A 135 -29.59 15.43 2.83
N VAL A 136 -28.97 15.90 3.90
CA VAL A 136 -27.50 15.93 4.03
C VAL A 136 -27.11 14.73 4.89
N SER A 137 -26.47 13.75 4.25
CA SER A 137 -25.91 12.58 4.94
C SER A 137 -24.39 12.71 5.09
N ILE A 138 -23.86 12.07 6.13
CA ILE A 138 -22.41 11.99 6.35
C ILE A 138 -22.00 10.52 6.21
N ALA A 139 -21.15 10.22 5.23
CA ALA A 139 -20.49 8.93 5.15
C ALA A 139 -19.56 8.78 6.35
N THR A 140 -19.85 7.81 7.23
CA THR A 140 -18.91 7.36 8.25
C THR A 140 -17.77 6.62 7.57
N GLN A 141 -16.66 7.33 7.34
CA GLN A 141 -15.55 6.89 6.50
C GLN A 141 -14.90 5.59 7.03
N ASN A 142 -14.78 4.60 6.16
CA ASN A 142 -14.18 3.27 6.35
C ASN A 142 -14.33 2.65 7.75
N SER A 143 -15.21 1.65 7.86
CA SER A 143 -15.10 0.64 8.91
C SER A 143 -13.68 0.08 8.95
N LEU A 144 -13.14 -0.06 10.16
CA LEU A 144 -11.81 -0.62 10.34
C LEU A 144 -11.79 -2.06 9.81
N ALA A 145 -10.87 -2.34 8.88
CA ALA A 145 -10.77 -3.62 8.19
C ALA A 145 -9.31 -3.96 7.85
N ILE A 146 -8.96 -5.25 7.93
CA ILE A 146 -7.70 -5.77 7.41
C ILE A 146 -7.93 -6.17 5.95
N THR A 147 -7.28 -5.47 5.02
CA THR A 147 -7.39 -5.67 3.57
C THR A 147 -6.33 -6.61 3.02
N LYS A 148 -5.21 -6.78 3.73
CA LYS A 148 -4.22 -7.83 3.47
C LYS A 148 -3.84 -8.49 4.80
N GLN A 149 -4.17 -9.76 4.94
CA GLN A 149 -3.76 -10.58 6.07
C GLN A 149 -2.24 -10.84 6.03
N PRO A 150 -1.58 -11.04 7.19
CA PRO A 150 -0.24 -11.61 7.21
C PRO A 150 -0.25 -13.01 6.58
N SER A 151 0.89 -13.43 6.04
CA SER A 151 1.10 -14.75 5.45
C SER A 151 2.06 -15.58 6.30
N ALA A 152 1.84 -16.90 6.32
CA ALA A 152 2.86 -17.83 6.82
C ALA A 152 4.14 -17.72 5.98
N SER A 153 5.28 -18.05 6.59
CA SER A 153 6.57 -18.05 5.90
C SER A 153 7.48 -19.11 6.50
N VAL A 154 8.34 -19.68 5.67
CA VAL A 154 9.42 -20.58 6.08
C VAL A 154 10.73 -19.99 5.60
N VAL A 155 11.63 -19.67 6.52
CA VAL A 155 12.93 -19.06 6.23
C VAL A 155 14.04 -19.90 6.84
N ASN A 156 15.27 -19.75 6.34
CA ASN A 156 16.44 -20.33 6.97
C ASN A 156 16.94 -19.42 8.10
N GLU A 157 17.50 -20.01 9.16
CA GLU A 157 18.20 -19.25 10.20
C GLU A 157 19.26 -18.33 9.59
N GLY A 158 19.39 -17.12 10.15
CA GLY A 158 20.26 -16.07 9.63
C GLY A 158 19.69 -15.29 8.44
N SER A 159 18.61 -15.74 7.80
CA SER A 159 17.97 -15.03 6.67
C SER A 159 17.07 -13.89 7.16
N ALA A 160 16.74 -12.96 6.25
CA ALA A 160 15.74 -11.93 6.54
C ALA A 160 14.32 -12.53 6.62
N LEU A 161 13.54 -12.04 7.58
CA LEU A 161 12.15 -12.40 7.81
C LEU A 161 11.31 -11.12 7.90
N ASN A 162 10.19 -11.09 7.18
CA ASN A 162 9.18 -10.03 7.28
C ASN A 162 7.79 -10.64 7.39
N VAL A 163 6.98 -10.11 8.30
CA VAL A 163 5.54 -10.34 8.35
C VAL A 163 4.87 -8.97 8.40
N SER A 164 3.88 -8.76 7.55
CA SER A 164 3.19 -7.48 7.40
C SER A 164 1.68 -7.67 7.30
N VAL A 165 0.94 -6.65 7.73
CA VAL A 165 -0.51 -6.52 7.56
C VAL A 165 -0.80 -5.25 6.76
N THR A 166 -1.91 -5.22 6.04
CA THR A 166 -2.46 -3.97 5.50
C THR A 166 -3.87 -3.80 6.03
N ALA A 167 -4.16 -2.64 6.60
CA ALA A 167 -5.44 -2.29 7.17
C ALA A 167 -5.88 -0.90 6.70
N THR A 168 -7.19 -0.70 6.68
CA THR A 168 -7.84 0.56 6.34
C THR A 168 -8.85 0.92 7.42
N GLY A 169 -9.01 2.20 7.73
CA GLY A 169 -9.99 2.70 8.69
C GLY A 169 -9.91 4.23 8.77
N SER A 170 -10.91 4.84 9.39
CA SER A 170 -10.85 6.27 9.76
C SER A 170 -9.94 6.49 10.98
N GLY A 171 -9.25 7.63 11.01
CA GLY A 171 -8.34 8.01 12.10
C GLY A 171 -6.93 7.41 12.00
N THR A 172 -6.11 7.61 13.03
CA THR A 172 -4.78 7.00 13.13
C THR A 172 -4.91 5.53 13.51
N LEU A 173 -4.30 4.64 12.74
CA LEU A 173 -4.27 3.21 13.04
C LEU A 173 -3.12 2.89 14.01
N ALA A 174 -3.45 2.23 15.12
CA ALA A 174 -2.52 1.62 16.05
C ALA A 174 -2.47 0.11 15.84
N TYR A 175 -1.29 -0.49 16.01
CA TYR A 175 -1.06 -1.93 15.87
C TYR A 175 -0.50 -2.48 17.18
N GLN A 176 -0.78 -3.75 17.48
CA GLN A 176 -0.08 -4.53 18.49
C GLN A 176 0.05 -5.97 18.00
N TRP A 177 1.29 -6.42 17.81
CA TRP A 177 1.57 -7.80 17.44
C TRP A 177 1.68 -8.73 18.65
N TYR A 178 1.34 -10.00 18.44
CA TYR A 178 1.38 -11.06 19.42
C TYR A 178 2.18 -12.24 18.87
N PHE A 179 3.00 -12.86 19.72
CA PHE A 179 3.75 -14.09 19.48
C PHE A 179 3.29 -15.17 20.45
N ASN A 180 2.88 -16.33 19.94
CA ASN A 180 2.37 -17.47 20.73
C ASN A 180 1.32 -17.06 21.79
N GLY A 181 0.49 -16.07 21.46
CA GLY A 181 -0.57 -15.54 22.32
C GLY A 181 -0.17 -14.36 23.24
N ALA A 182 1.13 -14.14 23.49
CA ALA A 182 1.63 -13.02 24.29
C ALA A 182 1.88 -11.78 23.42
N ALA A 183 1.61 -10.57 23.94
CA ALA A 183 1.92 -9.34 23.23
C ALA A 183 3.44 -9.11 23.14
N ILE A 184 3.95 -8.74 21.96
CA ILE A 184 5.36 -8.39 21.77
C ILE A 184 5.55 -6.91 22.18
N PRO A 185 6.34 -6.59 23.21
CA PRO A 185 6.53 -5.20 23.65
C PRO A 185 7.11 -4.33 22.53
N GLY A 186 6.52 -3.15 22.30
CA GLY A 186 6.97 -2.19 21.30
C GLY A 186 6.66 -2.54 19.83
N ALA A 187 6.05 -3.69 19.54
CA ALA A 187 5.69 -4.07 18.17
C ALA A 187 4.39 -3.38 17.71
N THR A 188 4.50 -2.08 17.42
CA THR A 188 3.37 -1.18 17.09
C THR A 188 3.30 -0.74 15.62
N GLY A 189 4.16 -1.28 14.76
CA GLY A 189 4.13 -1.05 13.32
C GLY A 189 3.16 -1.99 12.57
N SER A 190 2.90 -1.68 11.29
CA SER A 190 2.16 -2.56 10.36
C SER A 190 2.95 -3.81 9.94
N SER A 191 4.17 -3.98 10.42
CA SER A 191 5.02 -5.15 10.17
C SER A 191 5.95 -5.45 11.34
N ILE A 192 6.43 -6.70 11.37
CA ILE A 192 7.61 -7.14 12.11
C ILE A 192 8.66 -7.58 11.08
N SER A 193 9.91 -7.25 11.33
CA SER A 193 11.03 -7.72 10.51
C SER A 193 12.31 -7.92 11.32
N THR A 194 13.08 -8.93 10.94
CA THR A 194 14.49 -9.09 11.32
C THR A 194 15.31 -9.37 10.06
N ASN A 195 16.54 -8.87 10.00
CA ASN A 195 17.49 -9.21 8.93
C ASN A 195 18.19 -10.55 9.18
N SER A 196 18.02 -11.13 10.37
CA SER A 196 18.65 -12.38 10.78
C SER A 196 17.67 -13.13 11.70
N ALA A 197 16.89 -14.03 11.11
CA ALA A 197 15.91 -14.85 11.80
C ALA A 197 16.62 -15.91 12.66
N LYS A 198 16.10 -16.13 13.87
CA LYS A 198 16.57 -17.14 14.83
C LYS A 198 15.54 -18.26 14.97
N LEU A 199 15.95 -19.43 15.42
CA LEU A 199 15.01 -20.51 15.76
C LEU A 199 13.95 -20.08 16.81
N SER A 200 14.28 -19.13 17.69
CA SER A 200 13.34 -18.53 18.64
C SER A 200 12.22 -17.68 18.03
N ASP A 201 12.37 -17.27 16.77
CA ASP A 201 11.40 -16.45 16.03
C ASP A 201 10.34 -17.32 15.32
N ALA A 202 10.46 -18.65 15.41
CA ALA A 202 9.45 -19.59 14.93
C ALA A 202 8.26 -19.67 15.90
N GLY A 203 7.05 -19.60 15.37
CA GLY A 203 5.83 -19.64 16.19
C GLY A 203 4.62 -18.96 15.53
N GLN A 204 3.56 -18.78 16.31
CA GLN A 204 2.30 -18.19 15.85
C GLN A 204 2.29 -16.68 16.04
N TYR A 205 2.03 -15.94 14.96
CA TYR A 205 1.91 -14.50 14.94
C TYR A 205 0.50 -14.05 14.58
N LYS A 206 0.00 -13.03 15.27
CA LYS A 206 -1.21 -12.27 14.91
C LYS A 206 -1.05 -10.81 15.29
N VAL A 207 -1.83 -9.93 14.67
CA VAL A 207 -1.85 -8.49 14.99
C VAL A 207 -3.26 -8.03 15.27
N VAL A 208 -3.41 -7.22 16.32
CA VAL A 208 -4.62 -6.44 16.57
C VAL A 208 -4.38 -5.04 16.02
N VAL A 209 -5.29 -4.57 15.18
CA VAL A 209 -5.31 -3.20 14.65
C VAL A 209 -6.47 -2.46 15.30
N SER A 210 -6.26 -1.22 15.72
CA SER A 210 -7.30 -0.35 16.28
C SER A 210 -7.24 1.05 15.70
N ASN A 211 -8.37 1.76 15.70
CA ASN A 211 -8.46 3.18 15.38
C ASN A 211 -8.99 4.03 16.56
N GLY A 212 -8.83 3.54 17.79
CA GLY A 212 -9.30 4.20 19.02
C GLY A 212 -10.80 4.03 19.31
N SER A 213 -11.64 3.87 18.28
CA SER A 213 -13.08 3.60 18.42
C SER A 213 -13.46 2.14 18.22
N SER A 214 -12.62 1.36 17.53
CA SER A 214 -12.86 -0.05 17.19
C SER A 214 -11.55 -0.82 17.08
N SER A 215 -11.62 -2.14 17.04
CA SER A 215 -10.47 -3.02 16.79
C SER A 215 -10.84 -4.23 15.93
N VAL A 216 -9.87 -4.70 15.15
CA VAL A 216 -9.94 -5.93 14.35
C VAL A 216 -8.68 -6.76 14.57
N THR A 217 -8.82 -8.08 14.56
CA THR A 217 -7.68 -9.00 14.73
C THR A 217 -7.41 -9.71 13.41
N SER A 218 -6.14 -9.90 13.06
CA SER A 218 -5.74 -10.67 11.89
C SER A 218 -6.01 -12.16 12.06
N ASN A 219 -5.95 -12.90 10.96
CA ASN A 219 -5.70 -14.33 11.01
C ASN A 219 -4.39 -14.60 11.78
N THR A 220 -4.31 -15.74 12.46
CA THR A 220 -3.06 -16.22 13.05
C THR A 220 -2.27 -16.96 11.98
N VAL A 221 -0.98 -16.67 11.85
CA VAL A 221 -0.07 -17.34 10.91
C VAL A 221 1.10 -17.96 11.65
N THR A 222 1.54 -19.13 11.21
CA THR A 222 2.74 -19.79 11.75
C THR A 222 3.94 -19.41 10.89
N LEU A 223 5.01 -18.97 11.55
CA LEU A 223 6.33 -18.82 10.95
C LEU A 223 7.21 -19.99 11.37
N SER A 224 7.97 -20.53 10.43
CA SER A 224 8.96 -21.57 10.68
C SER A 224 10.35 -21.06 10.31
N VAL A 225 11.32 -21.31 11.18
CA VAL A 225 12.74 -21.03 10.91
C VAL A 225 13.47 -22.36 10.85
N MET A 226 14.05 -22.69 9.70
CA MET A 226 14.82 -23.92 9.48
C MET A 226 16.27 -23.69 9.88
N ALA A 227 16.81 -24.55 10.74
CA ALA A 227 18.21 -24.49 11.13
C ALA A 227 19.12 -24.69 9.91
N VAL A 228 20.11 -23.81 9.73
CA VAL A 228 21.14 -24.00 8.71
C VAL A 228 22.21 -24.91 9.29
N ALA A 229 22.40 -26.09 8.69
CA ALA A 229 23.46 -27.00 9.08
C ALA A 229 24.83 -26.30 8.87
N LYS A 230 25.56 -26.07 9.96
CA LYS A 230 26.96 -25.62 9.88
C LYS A 230 27.79 -26.73 9.28
N SER A 231 28.56 -26.38 8.25
CA SER A 231 29.53 -27.24 7.59
C SER A 231 30.92 -26.67 7.82
N TYR A 232 31.82 -27.52 8.31
CA TYR A 232 33.21 -27.18 8.61
C TYR A 232 34.17 -27.95 7.70
N ALA A 233 35.43 -27.51 7.67
CA ALA A 233 36.48 -28.15 6.90
C ALA A 233 37.81 -28.25 7.67
N ALA A 234 38.47 -29.40 7.56
CA ALA A 234 39.81 -29.64 8.08
C ALA A 234 40.82 -29.59 6.93
N ASN A 235 41.71 -28.60 6.95
CA ASN A 235 42.81 -28.48 6.00
C ASN A 235 44.03 -29.20 6.57
N LEU A 236 44.25 -30.43 6.12
CA LEU A 236 45.41 -31.23 6.48
C LEU A 236 46.58 -30.84 5.55
N ALA A 237 47.78 -30.72 6.11
CA ALA A 237 49.01 -30.53 5.34
C ALA A 237 50.14 -31.29 6.03
N TRP A 238 51.06 -31.85 5.24
CA TRP A 238 52.20 -32.64 5.74
C TRP A 238 53.45 -32.36 4.91
N THR A 239 54.60 -32.77 5.45
CA THR A 239 55.87 -32.82 4.70
C THR A 239 56.12 -34.27 4.29
N ALA A 240 56.68 -34.48 3.10
CA ALA A 240 57.04 -35.81 2.63
C ALA A 240 58.06 -36.48 3.58
N PRO A 241 57.89 -37.76 3.96
CA PRO A 241 58.89 -38.48 4.75
C PRO A 241 60.18 -38.66 3.94
N THR A 242 61.32 -38.54 4.63
CA THR A 242 62.67 -38.66 4.04
C THR A 242 63.40 -39.94 4.47
N SER A 243 62.75 -40.80 5.25
CA SER A 243 63.27 -42.08 5.71
C SER A 243 62.18 -43.14 5.84
N ARG A 244 62.57 -44.41 5.79
CA ARG A 244 61.71 -45.58 6.03
C ARG A 244 61.66 -45.94 7.52
N ASP A 245 60.76 -46.85 7.89
CA ASP A 245 60.58 -47.38 9.26
C ASP A 245 61.85 -47.97 9.89
N ASP A 246 62.84 -48.39 9.08
CA ASP A 246 64.14 -48.92 9.53
C ASP A 246 65.24 -47.84 9.65
N GLY A 247 64.92 -46.58 9.36
CA GLY A 247 65.86 -45.45 9.36
C GLY A 247 66.66 -45.28 8.07
N SER A 248 66.50 -46.16 7.07
CA SER A 248 67.11 -45.96 5.75
C SER A 248 66.52 -44.74 5.04
N ALA A 249 67.30 -44.10 4.16
CA ALA A 249 66.84 -42.93 3.40
C ALA A 249 65.73 -43.30 2.41
N LEU A 250 64.73 -42.43 2.28
CA LEU A 250 63.63 -42.54 1.32
C LEU A 250 63.71 -41.38 0.35
N ALA A 251 63.91 -41.67 -0.95
CA ALA A 251 63.91 -40.65 -1.97
C ALA A 251 62.47 -40.21 -2.29
N LYS A 252 62.26 -38.94 -2.68
CA LYS A 252 60.91 -38.42 -2.96
C LYS A 252 60.22 -39.23 -4.07
N GLU A 253 61.00 -39.64 -5.06
CA GLU A 253 60.58 -40.46 -6.17
C GLU A 253 60.12 -41.87 -5.77
N ASP A 254 60.59 -42.43 -4.66
CA ASP A 254 60.20 -43.77 -4.19
C ASP A 254 58.78 -43.81 -3.61
N ILE A 255 58.24 -42.65 -3.20
CA ILE A 255 56.86 -42.50 -2.75
C ILE A 255 55.94 -42.54 -3.99
N ALA A 256 54.92 -43.40 -3.95
CA ALA A 256 53.89 -43.49 -4.97
C ALA A 256 52.64 -42.68 -4.59
N SER A 257 52.21 -42.77 -3.34
CA SER A 257 50.97 -42.14 -2.86
C SER A 257 50.96 -41.90 -1.36
N TYR A 258 50.00 -41.09 -0.90
CA TYR A 258 49.63 -40.95 0.51
C TYR A 258 48.20 -41.43 0.72
N ASN A 259 47.94 -42.20 1.78
CA ASN A 259 46.58 -42.51 2.20
C ASN A 259 46.21 -41.64 3.41
N ILE A 260 45.03 -41.03 3.38
CA ILE A 260 44.50 -40.19 4.47
C ILE A 260 43.43 -40.96 5.24
N TYR A 261 43.53 -40.93 6.56
CA TYR A 261 42.69 -41.66 7.51
C TYR A 261 41.94 -40.71 8.44
N PHE A 262 40.72 -41.09 8.82
CA PHE A 262 39.78 -40.26 9.58
C PHE A 262 39.00 -41.08 10.61
N GLY A 263 38.67 -40.47 11.75
CA GLY A 263 37.77 -41.04 12.75
C GLY A 263 37.28 -40.00 13.77
N THR A 264 36.31 -40.40 14.59
CA THR A 264 35.64 -39.54 15.59
C THR A 264 36.03 -39.86 17.04
N SER A 265 37.01 -40.74 17.26
CA SER A 265 37.49 -41.16 18.57
C SER A 265 39.00 -41.10 18.66
N ALA A 266 39.52 -40.60 19.78
CA ALA A 266 40.95 -40.49 20.06
C ALA A 266 41.67 -41.85 19.93
N THR A 267 41.03 -42.92 20.39
CA THR A 267 41.60 -44.28 20.47
C THR A 267 40.92 -45.29 19.54
N GLY A 268 39.74 -44.96 18.97
CA GLY A 268 39.02 -45.84 18.04
C GLY A 268 39.71 -45.99 16.67
N SER A 269 39.23 -46.93 15.86
CA SER A 269 39.75 -47.15 14.50
C SER A 269 39.59 -45.91 13.62
N LEU A 270 40.53 -45.72 12.68
CA LEU A 270 40.41 -44.73 11.60
C LEU A 270 40.07 -45.45 10.28
N SER A 271 39.24 -44.84 9.46
CA SER A 271 38.89 -45.30 8.11
C SER A 271 39.69 -44.52 7.07
N LYS A 272 40.18 -45.19 6.02
CA LYS A 272 40.78 -44.51 4.87
C LYS A 272 39.71 -43.72 4.11
N ILE A 273 39.94 -42.43 3.88
CA ILE A 273 39.02 -41.52 3.17
C ILE A 273 39.59 -40.99 1.85
N ALA A 274 40.91 -41.03 1.64
CA ALA A 274 41.53 -40.66 0.37
C ALA A 274 42.82 -41.44 0.11
N SER A 275 43.16 -41.54 -1.17
CA SER A 275 44.49 -41.93 -1.68
C SER A 275 44.92 -40.84 -2.67
N LEU A 276 46.07 -40.24 -2.44
CA LEU A 276 46.58 -39.03 -3.11
C LEU A 276 47.92 -39.30 -3.76
N SER A 277 48.32 -38.53 -4.77
CA SER A 277 49.61 -38.73 -5.44
C SER A 277 50.78 -38.33 -4.54
N ALA A 278 51.99 -38.82 -4.82
CA ALA A 278 53.22 -38.39 -4.15
C ALA A 278 53.55 -36.88 -4.31
N ALA A 279 52.86 -36.18 -5.22
CA ALA A 279 52.97 -34.72 -5.38
C ALA A 279 52.06 -33.94 -4.42
N ASP A 280 50.99 -34.56 -3.92
CA ASP A 280 50.03 -33.95 -3.02
C ASP A 280 50.58 -33.92 -1.59
N LEU A 281 50.61 -32.74 -0.97
CA LEU A 281 51.08 -32.52 0.41
C LEU A 281 50.01 -31.86 1.29
N SER A 282 48.76 -31.82 0.81
CA SER A 282 47.62 -31.30 1.53
C SER A 282 46.31 -31.99 1.11
N TYR A 283 45.34 -32.01 2.01
CA TYR A 283 44.00 -32.54 1.76
C TYR A 283 42.94 -31.81 2.61
N THR A 284 41.82 -31.43 1.99
CA THR A 284 40.71 -30.78 2.70
C THR A 284 39.59 -31.79 2.94
N VAL A 285 39.31 -32.08 4.21
CA VAL A 285 38.13 -32.86 4.62
C VAL A 285 36.99 -31.87 4.84
N SER A 286 36.01 -31.84 3.94
CA SER A 286 34.86 -30.93 3.97
C SER A 286 33.60 -31.61 4.52
N ASN A 287 32.53 -30.84 4.74
CA ASN A 287 31.23 -31.32 5.23
C ASN A 287 31.29 -31.97 6.62
N LEU A 288 32.21 -31.52 7.46
CA LEU A 288 32.27 -31.88 8.87
C LEU A 288 31.14 -31.17 9.63
N SER A 289 30.51 -31.87 10.58
CA SER A 289 29.60 -31.25 11.55
C SER A 289 30.40 -30.66 12.72
N ALA A 290 29.71 -30.06 13.69
CA ALA A 290 30.35 -29.73 14.97
C ALA A 290 30.83 -31.02 15.68
N GLY A 291 31.93 -30.94 16.40
CA GLY A 291 32.57 -32.08 17.08
C GLY A 291 34.09 -32.17 16.85
N THR A 292 34.70 -33.17 17.49
CA THR A 292 36.15 -33.44 17.41
C THR A 292 36.44 -34.61 16.48
N TYR A 293 37.37 -34.41 15.56
CA TYR A 293 37.80 -35.37 14.55
C TYR A 293 39.29 -35.65 14.66
N TYR A 294 39.68 -36.87 14.32
CA TYR A 294 41.06 -37.36 14.38
C TYR A 294 41.51 -37.80 13.00
N PHE A 295 42.71 -37.39 12.62
CA PHE A 295 43.29 -37.64 11.31
C PHE A 295 44.69 -38.23 11.44
N ALA A 296 45.06 -39.08 10.50
CA ALA A 296 46.42 -39.59 10.32
C ALA A 296 46.66 -39.87 8.83
N ALA A 297 47.92 -40.06 8.45
CA ALA A 297 48.30 -40.43 7.09
C ALA A 297 49.29 -41.59 7.08
N THR A 298 49.42 -42.26 5.95
CA THR A 298 50.52 -43.17 5.61
C THR A 298 51.15 -42.73 4.29
N ALA A 299 52.40 -43.11 4.08
CA ALA A 299 53.01 -43.11 2.75
C ALA A 299 52.99 -44.53 2.18
N VAL A 300 52.83 -44.64 0.87
CA VAL A 300 52.91 -45.90 0.12
C VAL A 300 54.03 -45.78 -0.91
N ASP A 301 54.93 -46.75 -0.96
CA ASP A 301 56.04 -46.76 -1.92
C ASP A 301 55.65 -47.34 -3.29
N ARG A 302 56.55 -47.26 -4.29
CA ARG A 302 56.32 -47.80 -5.64
C ARG A 302 56.08 -49.30 -5.72
N ASN A 303 56.40 -50.06 -4.68
CA ASN A 303 56.10 -51.50 -4.61
C ASN A 303 54.73 -51.78 -3.99
N GLY A 304 53.98 -50.73 -3.58
CA GLY A 304 52.71 -50.84 -2.89
C GLY A 304 52.84 -51.09 -1.38
N LEU A 305 54.04 -50.98 -0.81
CA LEU A 305 54.23 -51.15 0.63
C LEU A 305 53.77 -49.88 1.37
N GLU A 306 52.78 -50.04 2.24
CA GLU A 306 52.21 -48.97 3.05
C GLU A 306 52.89 -48.89 4.44
N SER A 307 53.24 -47.67 4.84
CA SER A 307 53.85 -47.38 6.14
C SER A 307 52.87 -47.54 7.31
N LYS A 308 53.39 -47.47 8.53
CA LYS A 308 52.54 -47.24 9.72
C LYS A 308 51.81 -45.89 9.61
N LEU A 309 50.68 -45.78 10.31
CA LEU A 309 49.98 -44.50 10.50
C LEU A 309 50.91 -43.50 11.20
N SER A 310 50.85 -42.24 10.76
CA SER A 310 51.40 -41.09 11.47
C SER A 310 50.82 -40.97 12.89
N GLU A 311 51.42 -40.11 13.70
CA GLU A 311 50.74 -39.60 14.89
C GLU A 311 49.37 -39.02 14.52
N ARG A 312 48.41 -39.18 15.44
CA ARG A 312 47.05 -38.65 15.26
C ARG A 312 47.03 -37.18 15.61
N ILE A 313 46.57 -36.36 14.67
CA ILE A 313 46.21 -34.96 14.92
C ILE A 313 44.69 -34.84 15.08
N SER A 314 44.22 -33.79 15.76
CA SER A 314 42.79 -33.56 15.96
C SER A 314 42.36 -32.13 15.64
N ALA A 315 41.12 -31.98 15.19
CA ALA A 315 40.46 -30.68 14.98
C ALA A 315 39.06 -30.70 15.61
N SER A 316 38.63 -29.58 16.17
CA SER A 316 37.33 -29.41 16.84
C SER A 316 36.59 -28.19 16.31
N TYR A 317 35.27 -28.32 16.12
CA TYR A 317 34.40 -27.35 15.44
C TYR A 317 33.05 -27.15 16.15
#